data_AF-A0A7Y1A1V6-F1
#
_entry.id   AF-A0A7Y1A1V6-F1
#
_cell.length_a   1.000
_cell.length_b   1.000
_cell.length_c   1.000
_cell.angle_alpha   90.00
_cell.angle_beta   90.00
_cell.angle_gamma   90.00
#
_symmetry.space_group_name_H-M   'P 1'
#
loop_
_entity.id
_entity.type
_entity.pdbx_description
1 polymer ?
#
loop_
_entity_poly.entity_id
_entity_poly.type
_entity_poly.pdbx_seq_one_letter_code
_entity_poly.pdbx_strand_id
1 'polypeptide(L)' 'MPIVLSDREAFIAGLLAGVWNEYLKLPTEHPMERDEFCRAIHVCQDMVLARPGRRVINAQAGD' A
#
# COMPACT_ATOMS: atom_id res chain seq x y z
N MET A 1 -7.77 -5.40 20.36
CA MET A 1 -6.72 -6.08 19.57
C MET A 1 -5.89 -5.02 18.88
N PRO A 2 -4.55 -5.01 19.02
CA PRO A 2 -3.71 -4.05 18.30
C PRO A 2 -3.82 -4.26 16.79
N ILE A 3 -3.80 -3.17 16.01
CA ILE A 3 -3.76 -3.24 14.54
C ILE A 3 -2.33 -3.65 14.15
N VAL A 4 -2.18 -4.90 13.69
CA VAL A 4 -0.89 -5.49 13.32
C VAL A 4 -0.98 -6.06 11.91
N LEU A 5 -0.07 -5.64 11.04
CA LEU A 5 0.12 -6.21 9.71
C LEU A 5 0.60 -7.66 9.84
N SER A 6 0.10 -8.53 8.99
CA SER A 6 0.75 -9.83 8.75
C SER A 6 2.06 -9.64 7.99
N ASP A 7 2.96 -10.63 8.05
CA ASP A 7 4.21 -10.62 7.30
C ASP A 7 4.00 -10.40 5.79
N ARG A 8 2.92 -10.97 5.24
CA ARG A 8 2.56 -10.78 3.83
C ARG A 8 2.07 -9.36 3.54
N GLU A 9 1.30 -8.75 4.44
CA GLU A 9 0.85 -7.36 4.28
C GLU A 9 2.04 -6.39 4.37
N ALA A 10 2.96 -6.60 5.32
CA ALA A 10 4.18 -5.82 5.44
C ALA A 10 5.10 -6.00 4.21
N PHE A 11 5.25 -7.24 3.74
CA PHE A 11 6.04 -7.54 2.54
C PHE A 11 5.48 -6.85 1.29
N ILE A 12 4.16 -6.89 1.07
CA ILE A 12 3.53 -6.23 -0.08
C ILE A 12 3.69 -4.71 0.01
N ALA A 13 3.46 -4.11 1.19
CA ALA A 13 3.68 -2.67 1.39
C ALA A 13 5.13 -2.26 1.08
N GLY A 14 6.10 -3.09 1.48
CA GLY A 14 7.52 -2.92 1.15
C GLY A 14 7.81 -3.03 -0.35
N LEU A 15 7.23 -4.02 -1.05
CA LEU A 15 7.36 -4.15 -2.49
C LEU A 15 6.82 -2.92 -3.23
N LEU A 16 5.67 -2.39 -2.81
CA LEU A 16 5.08 -1.18 -3.39
C LEU A 16 6.00 0.04 -3.22
N ALA A 17 6.62 0.20 -2.05
CA ALA A 17 7.63 1.24 -1.82
C ALA A 17 8.88 1.03 -2.71
N GLY A 18 9.31 -0.22 -2.91
CA GLY A 18 10.39 -0.55 -3.83
C GLY A 18 10.07 -0.17 -5.28
N VAL A 19 8.88 -0.50 -5.74
CA VAL A 19 8.40 -0.16 -7.09
C VAL A 19 8.35 1.36 -7.29
N TRP A 20 7.85 2.12 -6.30
CA TRP A 20 7.93 3.59 -6.31
C TRP A 20 9.37 4.06 -6.51
N ASN A 21 10.29 3.56 -5.68
CA ASN A 21 11.69 4.00 -5.72
C ASN A 21 12.37 3.71 -7.06
N GLU A 22 12.07 2.58 -7.70
CA GLU A 22 12.59 2.29 -9.03
C GLU A 22 11.94 3.16 -10.11
N TYR A 23 10.64 3.42 -10.03
CA TYR A 23 9.94 4.26 -11.01
C TYR A 23 10.49 5.69 -11.06
N LEU A 24 10.83 6.28 -9.90
CA LEU A 24 11.40 7.62 -9.85
C LEU A 24 12.78 7.77 -10.53
N LYS A 25 13.47 6.65 -10.80
CA LYS A 25 14.76 6.65 -11.52
C LYS A 25 14.58 6.68 -13.05
N LEU A 26 13.36 6.43 -13.54
CA LEU A 26 13.09 6.43 -14.97
C LEU A 26 13.16 7.86 -15.54
N PRO A 27 13.58 8.02 -16.82
CA PRO A 27 13.42 9.27 -17.54
C PRO A 27 11.96 9.73 -17.54
N THR A 28 11.74 11.04 -17.50
CA THR A 28 10.39 11.57 -17.54
C THR A 28 9.90 11.68 -18.98
N GLU A 29 8.88 10.90 -19.35
CA GLU A 29 8.27 10.92 -20.68
C GLU A 29 7.07 11.90 -20.73
N HIS A 30 6.32 12.01 -19.63
CA HIS A 30 5.22 12.97 -19.49
C HIS A 30 5.24 13.69 -18.12
N PRO A 31 5.01 15.03 -18.05
CA PRO A 31 5.10 15.78 -16.80
C PRO A 31 4.20 15.29 -15.66
N MET A 32 3.08 14.64 -15.98
CA MET A 32 2.11 14.16 -14.97
C MET A 32 2.37 12.73 -14.50
N GLU A 33 3.20 11.96 -15.20
CA GLU A 33 3.29 10.50 -14.99
C GLU A 33 3.80 10.14 -13.59
N ARG A 34 4.71 10.96 -13.04
CA ARG A 34 5.26 10.75 -11.70
C ARG A 34 4.17 10.84 -10.64
N ASP A 35 3.35 11.88 -10.72
CA ASP A 35 2.28 12.09 -9.76
C ASP A 35 1.18 11.02 -9.90
N GLU A 36 0.85 10.65 -11.13
CA GLU A 36 -0.11 9.59 -11.43
C GLU A 36 0.36 8.23 -10.88
N PHE A 37 1.62 7.87 -11.11
CA PHE A 37 2.19 6.63 -10.62
C PHE A 37 2.25 6.58 -9.10
N CYS A 38 2.76 7.66 -8.46
CA CYS A 38 2.83 7.77 -7.01
C CYS A 38 1.43 7.67 -6.37
N ARG A 39 0.41 8.32 -6.95
CA ARG A 39 -0.98 8.17 -6.50
C ARG A 39 -1.50 6.74 -6.64
N ALA A 40 -1.19 6.06 -7.74
CA ALA A 40 -1.57 4.66 -7.91
C ALA A 40 -0.91 3.74 -6.87
N ILE A 41 0.36 3.97 -6.52
CA ILE A 41 1.04 3.25 -5.45
C ILE A 41 0.39 3.51 -4.09
N HIS A 42 0.04 4.76 -3.76
CA HIS A 42 -0.69 5.07 -2.53
C HIS A 42 -2.02 4.31 -2.44
N VAL A 43 -2.81 4.28 -3.51
CA VAL A 43 -4.07 3.50 -3.53
C VAL A 43 -3.81 2.03 -3.20
N CYS A 44 -2.79 1.42 -3.79
CA CYS A 44 -2.41 0.04 -3.49
C CYS A 44 -1.95 -0.14 -2.03
N GLN A 45 -1.16 0.78 -1.50
CA GLN A 45 -0.70 0.75 -0.11
C GLN A 45 -1.87 0.86 0.86
N ASP A 46 -2.80 1.80 0.63
CA ASP A 46 -4.01 1.99 1.45
C ASP A 46 -4.86 0.71 1.50
N MET A 47 -5.04 0.04 0.35
CA MET A 47 -5.78 -1.22 0.28
C MET A 47 -5.17 -2.31 1.18
N VAL A 48 -3.84 -2.41 1.20
CA VAL A 48 -3.08 -3.39 2.01
C VAL A 48 -3.10 -3.00 3.49
N LEU A 49 -2.80 -1.74 3.81
CA LEU A 49 -2.71 -1.23 5.18
C LEU A 49 -4.07 -1.17 5.89
N ALA A 50 -5.18 -1.07 5.15
CA ALA A 50 -6.52 -1.13 5.71
C ALA A 50 -6.96 -2.55 6.14
N ARG A 51 -6.27 -3.61 5.68
CA ARG A 51 -6.62 -5.00 5.99
C ARG A 51 -6.60 -5.35 7.48
N PRO A 52 -5.56 -5.04 8.27
CA PRO A 52 -5.58 -5.32 9.70
C PRO A 52 -6.70 -4.58 10.44
N GLY A 53 -7.06 -3.36 10.01
CA GLY A 53 -8.22 -2.63 10.55
C GLY A 53 -9.54 -3.38 10.30
N ARG A 54 -9.78 -3.83 9.07
CA ARG A 54 -10.94 -4.67 8.74
C ARG A 54 -10.96 -5.98 9.53
N ARG A 55 -9.80 -6.58 9.79
CA ARG A 55 -9.68 -7.78 10.64
C ARG A 55 -10.15 -7.51 12.07
N VAL A 56 -9.79 -6.36 12.65
CA VAL A 56 -10.24 -5.96 14.00
C VAL A 56 -11.75 -5.76 14.02
N ILE A 57 -12.31 -5.03 13.04
CA ILE A 57 -13.76 -4.79 12.95
C ILE A 57 -14.51 -6.11 12.85
N ASN A 58 -14.10 -7.01 11.94
CA ASN A 58 -14.77 -8.29 11.76
C ASN A 58 -14.68 -9.20 13.00
N ALA A 59 -13.59 -9.12 13.76
CA ALA A 59 -13.44 -9.85 15.02
C ALA A 59 -14.29 -9.26 16.15
N GLN A 60 -14.69 -7.98 16.06
CA GLN A 60 -15.57 -7.31 17.03
C GLN A 60 -17.05 -7.39 16.64
N ALA A 61 -17.35 -7.51 15.34
CA ALA A 61 -18.69 -7.60 14.80
C ALA A 61 -19.23 -9.04 14.74
N GLY A 62 -18.43 -10.03 15.14
CA GLY A 62 -18.86 -11.42 15.28
C GLY A 62 -19.28 -11.74 16.71
N ASP A 63 -20.52 -12.24 16.85
CA ASP A 63 -21.03 -13.03 17.97
C ASP A 63 -20.15 -14.26 18.29
#